data_AF-A0A2M7UJP6-F1
#
_entry.id   AF-A0A2M7UJP6-F1
#
_cell.length_a   1.000
_cell.length_b   1.000
_cell.length_c   1.000
_cell.angle_alpha   90.00
_cell.angle_beta   90.00
_cell.angle_gamma   90.00
#
_symmetry.space_group_name_H-M   'P 1'
#
loop_
_entity.id
_entity.type
_entity.pdbx_description
1 polymer ?
#
loop_
_entity_poly.entity_id
_entity_poly.type
_entity_poly.pdbx_seq_one_letter_code
_entity_poly.pdbx_strand_id
1 'polypeptide(L)'
;MPKYLILFSFVLLLGLPFFALAASEDALTFSEDTNITVGDYTLVVMANSSSTSMTIGTTYVDIVLSATSIFTLRSNERRYLTNNFPFTTDCTSNSYSQIVLTSTTTQTVRVIPTSTICAPTGLVAADAGSSQINLTWTAAGGASTYNIYRSTTSGGAFSLIGSSASASYSSTGLIAATTYYYKIKTVVSNGDLSEYSSEASDTTPAFLGGSSGGGGGDVSSPSISGITATAGDTTATITWTTGEASLSWVVYGLTTAYGSEQKTTAYLTAHSLALTGLSAGTTYHYQVKSKDSTGNIGSYTDNTFTTTGTPATPATPATPATPGVTPATPATPSTGALAPASAANKTGYTLMKATGSNDIWVIQNGLKLPVRSIDVFNGSGYGAAAIKTVSSASLNAVSTASLIKIEDNPDVYLLENNFRRKLASIEIFNEYKLDWNKISIISQPVIDSFSYAPIYKHGFDLYWRDAGNILHKFPTMAIFTAKGYNIRDLIPVNDLEFTSFSVGEQIN
;
A
#
# COMPACT_ATOMS: atom_id res chain seq x y z
N MET A 1 22.77 -56.32 10.02
CA MET A 1 22.91 -55.13 10.89
C MET A 1 22.51 -53.92 10.06
N PRO A 2 21.53 -53.10 10.45
CA PRO A 2 21.23 -51.88 9.69
C PRO A 2 22.40 -50.90 9.84
N LYS A 3 22.89 -50.35 8.72
CA LYS A 3 23.96 -49.34 8.72
C LYS A 3 23.36 -47.94 8.92
N TYR A 4 23.93 -47.20 9.85
CA TYR A 4 23.57 -45.80 10.15
C TYR A 4 24.03 -44.86 9.02
N LEU A 5 23.21 -43.84 8.74
CA LEU A 5 23.53 -42.72 7.87
C LEU A 5 24.68 -41.90 8.47
N ILE A 6 25.87 -41.91 7.84
CA ILE A 6 26.98 -41.04 8.21
C ILE A 6 26.90 -39.78 7.34
N LEU A 7 26.48 -38.65 7.93
CA LEU A 7 26.55 -37.33 7.29
C LEU A 7 28.00 -36.81 7.34
N PHE A 8 28.64 -36.64 6.18
CA PHE A 8 29.90 -35.91 6.07
C PHE A 8 29.64 -34.48 5.59
N SER A 9 29.95 -33.49 6.44
CA SER A 9 30.07 -32.09 6.07
C SER A 9 31.47 -31.86 5.48
N PHE A 10 31.57 -31.34 4.25
CA PHE A 10 32.84 -31.14 3.54
C PHE A 10 33.46 -29.77 3.86
N VAL A 11 34.73 -29.79 4.28
CA VAL A 11 35.69 -28.70 4.06
C VAL A 11 36.91 -29.30 3.33
N LEU A 12 37.23 -28.72 2.18
CA LEU A 12 38.36 -28.96 1.25
C LEU A 12 39.72 -29.01 2.01
N LEU A 13 40.79 -29.75 1.68
CA LEU A 13 41.43 -30.12 0.41
C LEU A 13 42.59 -31.13 0.70
N LEU A 14 42.97 -31.92 -0.32
CA LEU A 14 44.22 -32.70 -0.55
C LEU A 14 44.16 -34.23 -0.44
N GLY A 15 43.98 -34.86 -1.62
CA GLY A 15 44.83 -35.94 -2.13
C GLY A 15 44.66 -37.36 -1.55
N LEU A 16 44.02 -38.25 -2.32
CA LEU A 16 44.40 -39.65 -2.66
C LEU A 16 43.19 -40.40 -3.27
N PRO A 17 43.39 -41.41 -4.13
CA PRO A 17 42.30 -42.11 -4.81
C PRO A 17 41.60 -43.05 -3.83
N PHE A 18 40.29 -42.88 -3.62
CA PHE A 18 39.51 -43.84 -2.83
C PHE A 18 39.20 -45.07 -3.68
N PHE A 19 39.85 -46.18 -3.35
CA PHE A 19 39.44 -47.52 -3.79
C PHE A 19 38.54 -48.18 -2.72
N ALA A 20 37.47 -48.78 -3.25
CA ALA A 20 36.77 -49.99 -2.80
C ALA A 20 35.96 -50.00 -1.49
N LEU A 21 34.68 -50.40 -1.59
CA LEU A 21 34.28 -51.76 -1.19
C LEU A 21 32.94 -52.15 -1.84
N ALA A 22 32.95 -53.23 -2.63
CA ALA A 22 31.73 -53.86 -3.13
C ALA A 22 31.06 -54.71 -2.02
N ALA A 23 29.73 -54.85 -2.16
CA ALA A 23 28.79 -55.75 -1.48
C ALA A 23 28.27 -55.38 -0.07
N SER A 24 27.01 -54.92 0.00
CA SER A 24 25.90 -55.83 0.30
C SER A 24 24.61 -55.36 -0.40
N GLU A 25 23.77 -56.29 -0.82
CA GLU A 25 22.44 -56.07 -1.41
C GLU A 25 21.39 -55.60 -0.36
N ASP A 26 21.83 -55.07 0.79
CA ASP A 26 20.93 -54.72 1.87
C ASP A 26 20.31 -53.34 1.62
N ALA A 27 18.97 -53.27 1.69
CA ALA A 27 18.25 -52.01 1.58
C ALA A 27 18.65 -51.04 2.72
N LEU A 28 18.85 -49.77 2.38
CA LEU A 28 18.84 -48.64 3.32
C LEU A 28 17.41 -48.48 3.85
N THR A 29 17.23 -48.66 5.16
CA THR A 29 15.93 -48.54 5.83
C THR A 29 15.94 -47.46 6.91
N PHE A 30 14.80 -46.80 7.10
CA PHE A 30 14.59 -45.76 8.10
C PHE A 30 13.60 -46.28 9.14
N SER A 31 14.02 -46.48 10.39
CA SER A 31 13.14 -46.96 11.46
C SER A 31 12.34 -45.86 12.15
N GLU A 32 12.71 -44.61 11.93
CA GLU A 32 12.10 -43.41 12.50
C GLU A 32 12.10 -42.27 11.48
N ASP A 33 11.27 -41.25 11.74
CA ASP A 33 11.23 -40.04 10.93
C ASP A 33 12.57 -39.31 11.01
N THR A 34 13.21 -39.08 9.86
CA THR A 34 14.55 -38.49 9.78
C THR A 34 14.50 -37.17 9.01
N ASN A 35 14.87 -36.08 9.66
CA ASN A 35 15.00 -34.78 9.00
C ASN A 35 16.23 -34.73 8.11
N ILE A 36 16.07 -34.19 6.91
CA ILE A 36 17.14 -33.91 5.97
C ILE A 36 17.06 -32.47 5.50
N THR A 37 18.19 -31.89 5.13
CA THR A 37 18.26 -30.52 4.61
C THR A 37 18.69 -30.55 3.15
N VAL A 38 17.94 -29.86 2.30
CA VAL A 38 18.20 -29.72 0.85
C VAL A 38 18.17 -28.24 0.53
N GLY A 39 19.35 -27.62 0.46
CA GLY A 39 19.46 -26.16 0.37
C GLY A 39 18.88 -25.51 1.63
N ASP A 40 17.91 -24.62 1.45
CA ASP A 40 17.21 -23.94 2.55
C ASP A 40 15.98 -24.71 3.04
N TYR A 41 15.68 -25.88 2.46
CA TYR A 41 14.48 -26.65 2.76
C TYR A 41 14.77 -27.80 3.73
N THR A 42 13.90 -27.98 4.71
CA THR A 42 13.90 -29.17 5.57
C THR A 42 12.81 -30.14 5.11
N LEU A 43 13.20 -31.37 4.80
CA LEU A 43 12.30 -32.48 4.45
C LEU A 43 12.39 -33.58 5.50
N VAL A 44 11.39 -34.45 5.55
CA VAL A 44 11.33 -35.58 6.47
C VAL A 44 11.26 -36.87 5.67
N VAL A 45 12.25 -37.75 5.83
CA VAL A 45 12.15 -39.14 5.39
C VAL A 45 11.31 -39.87 6.43
N MET A 46 10.19 -40.44 6.01
CA MET A 46 9.27 -41.09 6.95
C MET A 46 9.81 -42.43 7.42
N ALA A 47 9.50 -42.79 8.67
CA ALA A 47 9.72 -44.12 9.21
C ALA A 47 9.13 -45.21 8.30
N ASN A 48 9.79 -46.37 8.28
CA ASN A 48 9.55 -47.51 7.39
C ASN A 48 9.85 -47.26 5.91
N SER A 49 10.49 -46.15 5.55
CA SER A 49 11.02 -45.96 4.20
C SER A 49 12.20 -46.91 3.94
N SER A 50 12.29 -47.43 2.72
CA SER A 50 13.39 -48.26 2.23
C SER A 50 13.83 -47.87 0.82
N SER A 51 15.12 -47.94 0.57
CA SER A 51 15.75 -47.70 -0.74
C SER A 51 17.03 -48.53 -0.87
N THR A 52 17.62 -48.63 -2.05
CA THR A 52 18.97 -49.20 -2.21
C THR A 52 20.03 -48.21 -1.75
N SER A 53 19.88 -46.92 -2.08
CA SER A 53 20.75 -45.85 -1.60
C SER A 53 20.05 -44.51 -1.73
N MET A 54 20.57 -43.50 -1.01
CA MET A 54 20.08 -42.14 -1.04
C MET A 54 21.29 -41.18 -1.02
N THR A 55 21.28 -40.18 -1.90
CA THR A 55 22.29 -39.11 -1.94
C THR A 55 21.60 -37.77 -1.83
N ILE A 56 22.00 -36.96 -0.85
CA ILE A 56 21.48 -35.61 -0.64
C ILE A 56 22.42 -34.63 -1.33
N GLY A 57 21.91 -33.95 -2.36
CA GLY A 57 22.58 -32.84 -3.02
C GLY A 57 22.21 -31.50 -2.38
N THR A 58 22.74 -30.41 -2.95
CA THR A 58 22.43 -29.05 -2.49
C THR A 58 21.03 -28.58 -2.88
N THR A 59 20.44 -29.15 -3.94
CA THR A 59 19.12 -28.74 -4.47
C THR A 59 18.18 -29.92 -4.72
N TYR A 60 18.64 -31.14 -4.49
CA TYR A 60 17.89 -32.35 -4.81
C TYR A 60 18.24 -33.51 -3.87
N VAL A 61 17.42 -34.55 -3.91
CA VAL A 61 17.71 -35.86 -3.32
C VAL A 61 17.62 -36.90 -4.42
N ASP A 62 18.70 -37.66 -4.64
CA ASP A 62 18.69 -38.83 -5.52
C ASP A 62 18.44 -40.09 -4.68
N ILE A 63 17.41 -40.85 -5.02
CA ILE A 63 16.96 -42.06 -4.31
C ILE A 63 16.99 -43.22 -5.29
N VAL A 64 17.82 -44.22 -5.01
CA VAL A 64 17.88 -45.43 -5.83
C VAL A 64 16.87 -46.44 -5.27
N LEU A 65 15.83 -46.73 -6.04
CA LEU A 65 14.77 -47.67 -5.68
C LEU A 65 15.02 -49.02 -6.34
N SER A 66 14.63 -50.10 -5.64
CA SER A 66 14.51 -51.46 -6.15
C SER A 66 13.04 -51.91 -6.14
N ALA A 67 12.75 -53.12 -6.65
CA ALA A 67 11.41 -53.70 -6.70
C ALA A 67 10.69 -53.82 -5.33
N THR A 68 11.43 -53.78 -4.23
CA THR A 68 10.91 -53.88 -2.85
C THR A 68 10.97 -52.55 -2.09
N SER A 69 11.47 -51.49 -2.73
CA SER A 69 11.62 -50.18 -2.09
C SER A 69 10.28 -49.47 -1.99
N ILE A 70 9.98 -48.94 -0.81
CA ILE A 70 8.91 -47.97 -0.59
C ILE A 70 9.54 -46.80 0.14
N PHE A 71 9.61 -45.64 -0.49
CA PHE A 71 10.26 -44.47 0.10
C PHE A 71 9.27 -43.31 0.17
N THR A 72 9.06 -42.75 1.36
CA THR A 72 8.18 -41.60 1.55
C THR A 72 8.97 -40.39 2.01
N LEU A 73 8.86 -39.30 1.28
CA LEU A 73 9.47 -38.01 1.61
C LEU A 73 8.38 -36.97 1.84
N ARG A 74 8.52 -36.17 2.89
CA ARG A 74 7.51 -35.20 3.36
C ARG A 74 8.10 -33.79 3.47
N SER A 75 7.28 -32.77 3.21
CA SER A 75 7.55 -31.37 3.57
C SER A 75 6.49 -30.84 4.54
N ASN A 76 6.90 -30.39 5.72
CA ASN A 76 5.99 -29.80 6.73
C ASN A 76 5.53 -28.38 6.35
N GLU A 77 6.24 -27.71 5.44
CA GLU A 77 5.82 -26.46 4.81
C GLU A 77 4.90 -26.70 3.60
N ARG A 78 4.54 -27.95 3.32
CA ARG A 78 3.67 -28.37 2.22
C ARG A 78 4.20 -28.00 0.83
N ARG A 79 5.51 -28.06 0.62
CA ARG A 79 6.13 -27.75 -0.70
C ARG A 79 5.84 -28.82 -1.74
N TYR A 80 5.76 -28.42 -3.01
CA TYR A 80 5.77 -29.39 -4.10
C TYR A 80 7.13 -30.06 -4.21
N LEU A 81 7.11 -31.38 -4.35
CA LEU A 81 8.26 -32.26 -4.51
C LEU A 81 8.25 -32.79 -5.95
N THR A 82 8.89 -32.03 -6.86
CA THR A 82 8.98 -32.43 -8.27
C THR A 82 10.00 -33.56 -8.45
N ASN A 83 9.85 -34.36 -9.50
CA ASN A 83 10.75 -35.47 -9.75
C ASN A 83 10.85 -35.81 -11.24
N ASN A 84 11.86 -36.61 -11.60
CA ASN A 84 12.13 -37.06 -12.97
C ASN A 84 11.28 -38.26 -13.42
N PHE A 85 10.30 -38.66 -12.62
CA PHE A 85 9.34 -39.74 -12.89
C PHE A 85 7.90 -39.22 -12.70
N PRO A 86 6.85 -39.98 -13.07
CA PRO A 86 5.48 -39.50 -12.96
C PRO A 86 4.89 -39.63 -11.54
N PHE A 87 5.71 -39.58 -10.48
CA PHE A 87 5.19 -39.55 -9.11
C PHE A 87 4.62 -38.16 -8.80
N THR A 88 3.47 -38.12 -8.14
CA THR A 88 2.79 -36.86 -7.82
C THR A 88 2.96 -36.52 -6.35
N THR A 89 3.18 -35.23 -6.05
CA THR A 89 3.07 -34.75 -4.68
C THR A 89 1.62 -34.83 -4.21
N ASP A 90 1.41 -35.46 -3.06
CA ASP A 90 0.15 -35.48 -2.33
C ASP A 90 0.05 -34.25 -1.42
N CYS A 91 -0.95 -33.41 -1.68
CA CYS A 91 -1.26 -32.18 -0.95
C CYS A 91 -2.52 -32.31 -0.06
N THR A 92 -3.07 -33.52 0.14
CA THR A 92 -4.35 -33.72 0.83
C THR A 92 -4.31 -33.36 2.32
N SER A 93 -3.14 -33.50 2.96
CA SER A 93 -2.93 -33.10 4.34
C SER A 93 -2.80 -31.59 4.47
N ASN A 94 -3.39 -31.03 5.53
CA ASN A 94 -3.22 -29.63 5.91
C ASN A 94 -1.92 -29.37 6.68
N SER A 95 -1.23 -30.40 7.18
CA SER A 95 0.00 -30.22 7.96
C SER A 95 1.28 -30.45 7.16
N TYR A 96 1.19 -31.14 6.03
CA TYR A 96 2.34 -31.50 5.21
C TYR A 96 1.93 -31.80 3.77
N SER A 97 2.91 -31.82 2.87
CA SER A 97 2.84 -32.50 1.57
C SER A 97 3.77 -33.70 1.59
N GLN A 98 3.50 -34.71 0.77
CA GLN A 98 4.37 -35.87 0.69
C GLN A 98 4.43 -36.47 -0.70
N ILE A 99 5.46 -37.25 -0.97
CA ILE A 99 5.59 -38.06 -2.17
C ILE A 99 5.96 -39.48 -1.76
N VAL A 100 5.23 -40.45 -2.30
CA VAL A 100 5.47 -41.88 -2.07
C VAL A 100 6.07 -42.45 -3.35
N LEU A 101 7.25 -43.05 -3.22
CA LEU A 101 8.03 -43.58 -4.32
C LEU A 101 8.09 -45.09 -4.23
N THR A 102 7.70 -45.75 -5.30
CA THR A 102 7.77 -47.22 -5.46
C THR A 102 8.24 -47.54 -6.86
N SER A 103 8.89 -48.68 -7.06
CA SER A 103 9.33 -49.11 -8.39
C SER A 103 9.24 -50.61 -8.52
N THR A 104 9.11 -51.11 -9.75
CA THR A 104 9.23 -52.53 -10.08
C THR A 104 10.62 -52.90 -10.61
N THR A 105 11.44 -51.91 -10.95
CA THR A 105 12.80 -52.09 -11.47
C THR A 105 13.78 -51.15 -10.76
N THR A 106 15.07 -51.43 -10.87
CA THR A 106 16.09 -50.55 -10.28
C THR A 106 16.15 -49.22 -11.03
N GLN A 107 15.91 -48.11 -10.33
CA GLN A 107 15.95 -46.77 -10.93
C GLN A 107 16.36 -45.70 -9.92
N THR A 108 16.95 -44.61 -10.41
CA THR A 108 17.31 -43.44 -9.60
C THR A 108 16.28 -42.33 -9.77
N VAL A 109 15.45 -42.13 -8.75
CA VAL A 109 14.48 -41.04 -8.68
C VAL A 109 15.15 -39.81 -8.06
N ARG A 110 15.18 -38.71 -8.81
CA ARG A 110 15.60 -37.41 -8.34
C ARG A 110 14.40 -36.62 -7.87
N VAL A 111 14.37 -36.22 -6.60
CA VAL A 111 13.33 -35.34 -6.03
C VAL A 111 13.90 -33.95 -5.77
N ILE A 112 13.16 -32.91 -6.16
CA ILE A 112 13.53 -31.50 -6.02
C ILE A 112 12.41 -30.77 -5.28
N PRO A 113 12.64 -30.27 -4.05
CA PRO A 113 11.72 -29.36 -3.38
C PRO A 113 11.67 -28.02 -4.10
N THR A 114 10.49 -27.41 -4.17
CA THR A 114 10.26 -26.16 -4.90
C THR A 114 9.87 -25.01 -3.98
N SER A 115 9.94 -23.78 -4.51
CA SER A 115 9.37 -22.60 -3.85
C SER A 115 7.84 -22.61 -3.80
N THR A 116 7.18 -23.42 -4.64
CA THR A 116 5.71 -23.53 -4.68
C THR A 116 5.18 -24.39 -3.54
N ILE A 117 4.15 -23.89 -2.87
CA ILE A 117 3.51 -24.55 -1.72
C ILE A 117 2.06 -24.94 -2.05
N CYS A 118 1.63 -26.11 -1.60
CA CYS A 118 0.25 -26.58 -1.74
C CYS A 118 -0.74 -25.54 -1.16
N ALA A 119 -1.82 -25.26 -1.87
CA ALA A 119 -2.84 -24.32 -1.43
C ALA A 119 -3.44 -24.68 -0.05
N PRO A 120 -3.77 -23.70 0.81
CA PRO A 120 -4.57 -23.93 2.01
C PRO A 120 -5.99 -24.38 1.64
N THR A 121 -6.63 -25.15 2.54
CA THR A 121 -7.94 -25.77 2.27
C THR A 121 -9.02 -25.33 3.27
N GLY A 122 -10.27 -25.65 2.93
CA GLY A 122 -11.41 -25.42 3.82
C GLY A 122 -11.77 -23.94 4.01
N LEU A 123 -11.44 -23.08 3.05
CA LEU A 123 -11.88 -21.68 3.08
C LEU A 123 -13.41 -21.63 3.02
N VAL A 124 -14.00 -20.98 4.02
CA VAL A 124 -15.44 -20.70 4.12
C VAL A 124 -15.60 -19.20 4.29
N ALA A 125 -16.56 -18.64 3.57
CA ALA A 125 -17.06 -17.30 3.77
C ALA A 125 -18.45 -17.39 4.40
N ALA A 126 -18.66 -16.64 5.48
CA ALA A 126 -19.94 -16.56 6.18
C ALA A 126 -20.26 -15.09 6.45
N ASP A 127 -21.40 -14.63 5.98
CA ASP A 127 -21.88 -13.29 6.27
C ASP A 127 -22.03 -13.08 7.78
N ALA A 128 -21.66 -11.88 8.22
CA ALA A 128 -21.76 -11.46 9.61
C ALA A 128 -22.57 -10.16 9.72
N GLY A 129 -23.42 -9.90 8.72
CA GLY A 129 -24.17 -8.68 8.55
C GLY A 129 -24.04 -8.07 7.16
N SER A 130 -24.82 -7.01 6.93
CA SER A 130 -24.94 -6.36 5.62
C SER A 130 -23.67 -5.65 5.11
N SER A 131 -22.62 -5.54 5.95
CA SER A 131 -21.35 -4.89 5.58
C SER A 131 -20.10 -5.68 6.00
N GLN A 132 -20.26 -6.95 6.38
CA GLN A 132 -19.16 -7.79 6.85
C GLN A 132 -19.35 -9.25 6.44
N ILE A 133 -18.25 -9.88 6.01
CA ILE A 133 -18.15 -11.33 5.81
C ILE A 133 -16.95 -11.83 6.63
N ASN A 134 -17.18 -12.83 7.47
CA ASN A 134 -16.13 -13.52 8.21
C ASN A 134 -15.61 -14.69 7.38
N LEU A 135 -14.29 -14.82 7.34
CA LEU A 135 -13.58 -15.91 6.67
C LEU A 135 -12.96 -16.82 7.70
N THR A 136 -13.10 -18.12 7.50
CA THR A 136 -12.40 -19.16 8.27
C THR A 136 -11.81 -20.19 7.32
N TRP A 137 -10.71 -20.81 7.69
CA TRP A 137 -10.09 -21.88 6.91
C TRP A 137 -9.33 -22.87 7.79
N THR A 138 -8.86 -23.97 7.20
CA THR A 138 -8.02 -24.91 7.93
C THR A 138 -6.58 -24.42 7.93
N ALA A 139 -5.95 -24.37 9.11
CA ALA A 139 -4.57 -23.93 9.24
C ALA A 139 -3.62 -24.85 8.44
N ALA A 140 -2.75 -24.25 7.62
CA ALA A 140 -1.75 -24.93 6.83
C ALA A 140 -0.43 -25.10 7.60
N GLY A 141 0.20 -26.26 7.49
CA GLY A 141 1.51 -26.56 8.05
C GLY A 141 2.57 -25.60 7.50
N GLY A 142 3.43 -25.12 8.40
CA GLY A 142 4.49 -24.14 8.08
C GLY A 142 4.00 -22.71 7.85
N ALA A 143 2.68 -22.44 7.91
CA ALA A 143 2.15 -21.09 7.73
C ALA A 143 2.63 -20.14 8.83
N SER A 144 3.26 -19.04 8.43
CA SER A 144 3.57 -17.90 9.29
C SER A 144 2.42 -16.89 9.28
N THR A 145 1.89 -16.58 8.10
CA THR A 145 0.68 -15.76 7.92
C THR A 145 -0.11 -16.24 6.71
N TYR A 146 -1.28 -15.64 6.49
CA TYR A 146 -2.11 -15.81 5.31
C TYR A 146 -2.36 -14.45 4.68
N ASN A 147 -2.27 -14.38 3.34
CA ASN A 147 -2.69 -13.22 2.56
C ASN A 147 -4.13 -13.45 2.07
N ILE A 148 -5.02 -12.51 2.34
CA ILE A 148 -6.45 -12.58 2.02
C ILE A 148 -6.73 -11.71 0.81
N TYR A 149 -7.37 -12.31 -0.21
CA TYR A 149 -7.72 -11.63 -1.43
C TYR A 149 -9.24 -11.62 -1.64
N ARG A 150 -9.76 -10.54 -2.21
CA ARG A 150 -11.19 -10.32 -2.48
C ARG A 150 -11.43 -9.89 -3.92
N SER A 151 -12.57 -10.30 -4.48
CA SER A 151 -13.12 -9.88 -5.77
C SER A 151 -14.65 -9.74 -5.66
N THR A 152 -15.26 -8.93 -6.53
CA THR A 152 -16.73 -8.87 -6.73
C THR A 152 -17.17 -9.72 -7.92
N THR A 153 -16.25 -10.45 -8.55
CA THR A 153 -16.50 -11.30 -9.72
C THR A 153 -15.88 -12.67 -9.50
N SER A 154 -16.67 -13.74 -9.64
CA SER A 154 -16.19 -15.12 -9.55
C SER A 154 -15.10 -15.38 -10.59
N GLY A 155 -13.98 -15.96 -10.15
CA GLY A 155 -12.83 -16.19 -11.02
C GLY A 155 -12.17 -14.92 -11.57
N GLY A 156 -12.59 -13.73 -11.13
CA GLY A 156 -12.08 -12.44 -11.60
C GLY A 156 -10.71 -12.07 -11.05
N ALA A 157 -10.32 -10.81 -11.24
CA ALA A 157 -9.09 -10.28 -10.65
C ALA A 157 -9.25 -10.09 -9.14
N PHE A 158 -8.41 -10.78 -8.37
CA PHE A 158 -8.41 -10.73 -6.90
C PHE A 158 -7.43 -9.67 -6.40
N SER A 159 -7.88 -8.79 -5.50
CA SER A 159 -7.04 -7.79 -4.84
C SER A 159 -6.70 -8.21 -3.42
N LEU A 160 -5.46 -8.00 -2.98
CA LEU A 160 -5.05 -8.22 -1.59
C LEU A 160 -5.77 -7.21 -0.68
N ILE A 161 -6.49 -7.69 0.33
CA ILE A 161 -7.25 -6.85 1.27
C ILE A 161 -6.68 -6.86 2.69
N GLY A 162 -5.73 -7.74 2.98
CA GLY A 162 -5.10 -7.83 4.28
C GLY A 162 -4.36 -9.15 4.48
N SER A 163 -3.81 -9.30 5.67
CA SER A 163 -3.13 -10.53 6.12
C SER A 163 -3.62 -10.94 7.50
N SER A 164 -3.54 -12.24 7.82
CA SER A 164 -3.85 -12.78 9.14
C SER A 164 -2.80 -13.77 9.61
N ALA A 165 -2.41 -13.72 10.87
CA ALA A 165 -1.58 -14.76 11.50
C ALA A 165 -2.42 -15.98 11.95
N SER A 166 -3.74 -15.80 12.09
CA SER A 166 -4.68 -16.84 12.48
C SER A 166 -5.41 -17.39 11.25
N ALA A 167 -5.98 -18.58 11.36
CA ALA A 167 -6.80 -19.20 10.29
C ALA A 167 -8.22 -18.60 10.19
N SER A 168 -8.32 -17.27 10.35
CA SER A 168 -9.54 -16.50 10.28
C SER A 168 -9.26 -15.04 9.90
N TYR A 169 -10.25 -14.38 9.30
CA TYR A 169 -10.18 -12.97 8.92
C TYR A 169 -11.58 -12.32 8.88
N SER A 170 -11.69 -11.07 9.33
CA SER A 170 -12.93 -10.29 9.22
C SER A 170 -12.82 -9.31 8.05
N SER A 171 -13.63 -9.52 7.00
CA SER A 171 -13.71 -8.64 5.83
C SER A 171 -14.83 -7.62 6.05
N THR A 172 -14.47 -6.40 6.45
CA THR A 172 -15.41 -5.31 6.78
C THR A 172 -15.54 -4.27 5.65
N GLY A 173 -16.52 -3.38 5.75
CA GLY A 173 -16.71 -2.26 4.83
C GLY A 173 -17.31 -2.70 3.48
N LEU A 174 -18.09 -3.78 3.49
CA LEU A 174 -18.74 -4.35 2.31
C LEU A 174 -20.05 -3.62 1.99
N ILE A 175 -20.48 -3.72 0.74
CA ILE A 175 -21.76 -3.19 0.25
C ILE A 175 -22.82 -4.27 0.46
N ALA A 176 -23.99 -3.91 1.01
CA ALA A 176 -25.11 -4.83 1.21
C ALA A 176 -25.62 -5.44 -0.11
N ALA A 177 -26.29 -6.59 -0.02
CA ALA A 177 -26.79 -7.34 -1.19
C ALA A 177 -25.73 -7.62 -2.27
N THR A 178 -24.44 -7.63 -1.92
CA THR A 178 -23.35 -7.84 -2.88
C THR A 178 -22.61 -9.15 -2.58
N THR A 179 -22.42 -9.96 -3.62
CA THR A 179 -21.61 -11.18 -3.52
C THR A 179 -20.13 -10.83 -3.61
N TYR A 180 -19.36 -11.31 -2.64
CA TYR A 180 -17.91 -11.20 -2.62
C TYR A 180 -17.29 -12.59 -2.70
N TYR A 181 -16.21 -12.68 -3.47
CA TYR A 181 -15.42 -13.87 -3.68
C TYR A 181 -14.07 -13.70 -2.99
N TYR A 182 -13.59 -14.76 -2.36
CA TYR A 182 -12.38 -14.77 -1.55
C TYR A 182 -11.48 -15.93 -1.94
N LYS A 183 -10.17 -15.65 -1.94
CA LYS A 183 -9.11 -16.64 -2.04
C LYS A 183 -8.03 -16.27 -1.03
N ILE A 184 -7.30 -17.27 -0.54
CA ILE A 184 -6.19 -17.05 0.39
C ILE A 184 -4.92 -17.73 -0.12
N LYS A 185 -3.78 -17.19 0.29
CA LYS A 185 -2.46 -17.84 0.14
C LYS A 185 -1.80 -17.93 1.51
N THR A 186 -1.13 -19.05 1.76
CA THR A 186 -0.21 -19.19 2.89
C THR A 186 1.09 -18.47 2.58
N VAL A 187 1.64 -17.79 3.59
CA VAL A 187 3.00 -17.25 3.61
C VAL A 187 3.80 -18.03 4.64
N VAL A 188 4.93 -18.62 4.27
CA VAL A 188 5.80 -19.34 5.20
C VAL A 188 6.97 -18.45 5.67
N SER A 189 7.81 -18.95 6.58
CA SER A 189 8.80 -18.14 7.31
C SER A 189 9.84 -17.46 6.42
N ASN A 190 10.18 -18.07 5.28
CA ASN A 190 11.11 -17.51 4.30
C ASN A 190 10.44 -16.55 3.29
N GLY A 191 9.13 -16.33 3.41
CA GLY A 191 8.35 -15.44 2.54
C GLY A 191 7.71 -16.13 1.31
N ASP A 192 7.98 -17.41 1.06
CA ASP A 192 7.37 -18.13 -0.05
C ASP A 192 5.84 -18.21 0.10
N LEU A 193 5.15 -18.24 -1.05
CA LEU A 193 3.70 -18.23 -1.14
C LEU A 193 3.16 -19.56 -1.68
N SER A 194 2.02 -19.98 -1.13
CA SER A 194 1.25 -21.07 -1.72
C SER A 194 0.55 -20.65 -3.02
N GLU A 195 0.05 -21.67 -3.73
CA GLU A 195 -1.05 -21.47 -4.66
C GLU A 195 -2.29 -20.91 -3.95
N TYR A 196 -3.21 -20.32 -4.71
CA TYR A 196 -4.48 -19.87 -4.16
C TYR A 196 -5.31 -21.06 -3.67
N SER A 197 -6.01 -20.87 -2.55
CA SER A 197 -7.10 -21.75 -2.14
C SER A 197 -8.17 -21.89 -3.23
N SER A 198 -9.04 -22.87 -3.06
CA SER A 198 -10.36 -22.83 -3.69
C SER A 198 -11.06 -21.51 -3.36
N GLU A 199 -11.85 -21.01 -4.30
CA GLU A 199 -12.66 -19.81 -4.10
C GLU A 199 -13.78 -20.12 -3.10
N ALA A 200 -13.98 -19.21 -2.15
CA ALA A 200 -15.17 -19.17 -1.32
C ALA A 200 -15.91 -17.86 -1.61
N SER A 201 -17.22 -17.85 -1.42
CA SER A 201 -18.00 -16.64 -1.62
C SER A 201 -19.15 -16.59 -0.66
N ASP A 202 -19.55 -15.37 -0.32
CA ASP A 202 -20.83 -15.15 0.32
C ASP A 202 -21.44 -13.84 -0.17
N THR A 203 -22.75 -13.71 0.02
CA THR A 203 -23.51 -12.51 -0.31
C THR A 203 -23.92 -11.85 0.99
N THR A 204 -23.42 -10.64 1.22
CA THR A 204 -23.91 -9.83 2.35
C THR A 204 -25.43 -9.73 2.24
N PRO A 205 -26.19 -9.93 3.33
CA PRO A 205 -27.63 -9.79 3.31
C PRO A 205 -28.05 -8.45 2.72
N ALA A 206 -29.17 -8.46 2.00
CA ALA A 206 -29.83 -7.21 1.65
C ALA A 206 -30.14 -6.45 2.94
N PHE A 207 -30.02 -5.13 2.87
CA PHE A 207 -30.46 -4.30 3.97
C PHE A 207 -32.00 -4.33 4.01
N LEU A 208 -32.56 -5.31 4.74
CA LEU A 208 -33.99 -5.44 4.95
C LEU A 208 -34.40 -4.46 6.05
N GLY A 209 -34.76 -3.23 5.66
CA GLY A 209 -35.48 -2.34 6.56
C GLY A 209 -36.82 -2.98 6.91
N GLY A 210 -36.99 -3.48 8.14
CA GLY A 210 -38.25 -4.12 8.53
C GLY A 210 -38.33 -4.51 10.00
N SER A 211 -39.19 -3.79 10.72
CA SER A 211 -39.53 -3.92 12.14
C SER A 211 -40.33 -5.20 12.50
N SER A 212 -40.02 -5.80 13.66
CA SER A 212 -40.89 -6.43 14.68
C SER A 212 -40.11 -7.53 15.43
N GLY A 213 -40.07 -7.65 16.75
CA GLY A 213 -40.58 -6.90 17.89
C GLY A 213 -40.11 -7.59 19.18
N GLY A 214 -39.80 -6.81 20.23
CA GLY A 214 -39.54 -7.34 21.58
C GLY A 214 -38.38 -6.67 22.32
N GLY A 215 -38.61 -5.47 22.87
CA GLY A 215 -37.83 -4.90 23.98
C GLY A 215 -36.31 -4.82 23.80
N GLY A 216 -35.84 -3.96 22.91
CA GLY A 216 -34.43 -3.62 22.75
C GLY A 216 -34.34 -2.34 21.93
N GLY A 217 -33.33 -1.50 22.18
CA GLY A 217 -33.20 -0.16 21.59
C GLY A 217 -33.29 -0.16 20.06
N ASP A 218 -33.52 1.03 19.50
CA ASP A 218 -33.58 1.26 18.05
C ASP A 218 -32.31 0.72 17.36
N VAL A 219 -32.54 -0.19 16.41
CA VAL A 219 -31.53 -0.90 15.60
C VAL A 219 -31.67 -0.60 14.10
N SER A 220 -32.60 0.28 13.73
CA SER A 220 -32.80 0.68 12.33
C SER A 220 -31.84 1.80 11.99
N SER A 221 -31.08 1.67 10.90
CA SER A 221 -30.29 2.79 10.41
C SER A 221 -31.13 3.84 9.69
N PRO A 222 -30.71 5.12 9.67
CA PRO A 222 -31.42 6.17 8.97
C PRO A 222 -31.62 5.86 7.47
N SER A 223 -32.87 5.88 7.01
CA SER A 223 -33.19 5.69 5.58
C SER A 223 -32.86 6.95 4.78
N ILE A 224 -31.84 6.90 3.93
CA ILE A 224 -31.39 8.03 3.11
C ILE A 224 -32.19 8.09 1.81
N SER A 225 -32.76 9.25 1.48
CA SER A 225 -33.54 9.48 0.26
C SER A 225 -33.42 10.93 -0.23
N GLY A 226 -33.92 11.22 -1.43
CA GLY A 226 -33.94 12.58 -1.98
C GLY A 226 -32.56 13.18 -2.23
N ILE A 227 -31.55 12.34 -2.53
CA ILE A 227 -30.19 12.80 -2.74
C ILE A 227 -30.11 13.62 -4.03
N THR A 228 -29.62 14.85 -3.93
CA THR A 228 -29.34 15.71 -5.07
C THR A 228 -27.99 16.40 -4.92
N ALA A 229 -27.29 16.59 -6.04
CA ALA A 229 -26.05 17.34 -6.10
C ALA A 229 -26.24 18.59 -6.96
N THR A 230 -26.05 19.77 -6.38
CA THR A 230 -26.02 21.04 -7.11
C THR A 230 -24.57 21.48 -7.24
N ALA A 231 -23.99 21.29 -8.41
CA ALA A 231 -22.58 21.57 -8.67
C ALA A 231 -22.37 23.05 -9.07
N GLY A 232 -21.37 23.69 -8.46
CA GLY A 232 -20.76 24.92 -8.91
C GLY A 232 -19.44 24.64 -9.64
N ASP A 233 -18.63 25.67 -9.87
CA ASP A 233 -17.36 25.52 -10.58
C ASP A 233 -16.25 24.90 -9.73
N THR A 234 -16.22 25.17 -8.43
CA THR A 234 -15.24 24.63 -7.48
C THR A 234 -15.89 24.11 -6.20
N THR A 235 -17.22 23.99 -6.23
CA THR A 235 -18.05 23.57 -5.12
C THR A 235 -19.15 22.63 -5.57
N ALA A 236 -19.74 21.89 -4.65
CA ALA A 236 -20.99 21.21 -4.89
C ALA A 236 -21.78 21.12 -3.59
N THR A 237 -23.06 21.44 -3.62
CA THR A 237 -23.93 21.24 -2.47
C THR A 237 -24.69 19.93 -2.65
N ILE A 238 -24.43 18.97 -1.75
CA ILE A 238 -25.14 17.70 -1.71
C ILE A 238 -26.24 17.84 -0.66
N THR A 239 -27.49 17.55 -1.04
CA THR A 239 -28.64 17.55 -0.12
C THR A 239 -29.34 16.21 -0.14
N TRP A 240 -29.86 15.80 1.02
CA TRP A 240 -30.63 14.55 1.17
C TRP A 240 -31.51 14.63 2.42
N THR A 241 -32.46 13.70 2.53
CA THR A 241 -33.27 13.52 3.73
C THR A 241 -33.04 12.15 4.34
N THR A 242 -33.18 12.06 5.67
CA THR A 242 -33.19 10.81 6.41
C THR A 242 -34.55 10.57 7.07
N GLY A 243 -34.98 9.31 7.13
CA GLY A 243 -36.23 8.93 7.81
C GLY A 243 -36.28 9.27 9.30
N GLU A 244 -35.12 9.53 9.92
CA GLU A 244 -34.97 9.95 11.31
C GLU A 244 -33.77 10.89 11.51
N ALA A 245 -33.66 11.49 12.70
CA ALA A 245 -32.59 12.44 13.00
C ALA A 245 -31.22 11.73 13.07
N SER A 246 -30.25 12.20 12.26
CA SER A 246 -28.93 11.55 12.13
C SER A 246 -27.78 12.53 11.98
N LEU A 247 -26.59 12.17 12.45
CA LEU A 247 -25.33 12.77 12.01
C LEU A 247 -24.96 12.17 10.66
N SER A 248 -24.65 13.01 9.69
CA SER A 248 -24.46 12.54 8.31
C SER A 248 -23.17 13.06 7.72
N TRP A 249 -22.65 12.36 6.71
CA TRP A 249 -21.44 12.74 6.01
C TRP A 249 -21.44 12.30 4.57
N VAL A 250 -20.72 13.05 3.75
CA VAL A 250 -20.46 12.72 2.34
C VAL A 250 -19.00 12.33 2.24
N VAL A 251 -18.74 11.12 1.73
CA VAL A 251 -17.41 10.77 1.21
C VAL A 251 -17.40 11.00 -0.30
N TYR A 252 -16.34 11.56 -0.84
CA TYR A 252 -16.27 11.90 -2.27
C TYR A 252 -14.82 11.82 -2.79
N GLY A 253 -14.66 11.71 -4.10
CA GLY A 253 -13.36 11.64 -4.78
C GLY A 253 -13.53 11.50 -6.30
N LEU A 254 -12.41 11.37 -7.02
CA LEU A 254 -12.43 11.20 -8.49
C LEU A 254 -12.79 9.77 -8.93
N THR A 255 -12.85 8.83 -8.00
CA THR A 255 -13.20 7.42 -8.23
C THR A 255 -14.07 6.92 -7.07
N THR A 256 -14.64 5.73 -7.22
CA THR A 256 -15.43 5.04 -6.17
C THR A 256 -14.61 4.60 -4.95
N ALA A 257 -13.28 4.75 -4.98
CA ALA A 257 -12.44 4.62 -3.79
C ALA A 257 -12.64 5.82 -2.83
N TYR A 258 -13.21 6.92 -3.33
CA TYR A 258 -13.32 8.20 -2.66
C TYR A 258 -11.96 8.66 -2.12
N GLY A 259 -11.92 9.62 -1.21
CA GLY A 259 -10.65 10.11 -0.64
C GLY A 259 -10.80 11.36 0.20
N SER A 260 -11.98 11.97 0.20
CA SER A 260 -12.34 13.11 1.03
C SER A 260 -13.64 12.82 1.77
N GLU A 261 -13.81 13.44 2.94
CA GLU A 261 -15.05 13.38 3.71
C GLU A 261 -15.45 14.77 4.20
N GLN A 262 -16.75 15.01 4.31
CA GLN A 262 -17.34 16.16 4.99
C GLN A 262 -18.50 15.70 5.85
N LYS A 263 -18.66 16.25 7.06
CA LYS A 263 -19.61 15.77 8.07
C LYS A 263 -20.51 16.89 8.58
N THR A 264 -21.77 16.59 8.86
CA THR A 264 -22.64 17.44 9.67
C THR A 264 -22.27 17.28 11.13
N THR A 265 -22.60 18.29 11.94
CA THR A 265 -22.34 18.31 13.39
C THR A 265 -23.62 18.22 14.22
N ALA A 266 -24.79 18.27 13.57
CA ALA A 266 -26.10 18.19 14.19
C ALA A 266 -26.89 16.99 13.66
N TYR A 267 -27.72 16.43 14.53
CA TYR A 267 -28.69 15.39 14.18
C TYR A 267 -29.91 16.03 13.50
N LEU A 268 -30.05 15.82 12.19
CA LEU A 268 -31.11 16.40 11.36
C LEU A 268 -31.83 15.32 10.56
N THR A 269 -33.02 15.62 10.05
CA THR A 269 -33.75 14.79 9.07
C THR A 269 -33.64 15.35 7.65
N ALA A 270 -33.22 16.60 7.50
CA ALA A 270 -32.88 17.23 6.24
C ALA A 270 -31.42 17.71 6.32
N HIS A 271 -30.62 17.28 5.36
CA HIS A 271 -29.17 17.48 5.36
C HIS A 271 -28.74 18.26 4.13
N SER A 272 -27.73 19.08 4.32
CA SER A 272 -27.06 19.82 3.26
C SER A 272 -25.58 19.94 3.62
N LEU A 273 -24.70 19.41 2.78
CA LEU A 273 -23.26 19.57 2.91
C LEU A 273 -22.69 20.23 1.66
N ALA A 274 -22.00 21.35 1.87
CA ALA A 274 -21.24 22.03 0.83
C ALA A 274 -19.84 21.41 0.75
N LEU A 275 -19.54 20.78 -0.38
CA LEU A 275 -18.21 20.38 -0.79
C LEU A 275 -17.53 21.59 -1.41
N THR A 276 -16.30 21.87 -1.01
CA THR A 276 -15.53 23.02 -1.48
C THR A 276 -14.13 22.58 -1.88
N GLY A 277 -13.42 23.39 -2.67
CA GLY A 277 -12.07 23.07 -3.14
C GLY A 277 -12.04 22.00 -4.23
N LEU A 278 -13.14 21.86 -4.99
CA LEU A 278 -13.23 20.94 -6.12
C LEU A 278 -12.57 21.55 -7.37
N SER A 279 -12.09 20.70 -8.28
CA SER A 279 -11.59 21.13 -9.58
C SER A 279 -12.76 21.41 -10.53
N ALA A 280 -12.67 22.47 -11.34
CA ALA A 280 -13.69 22.83 -12.31
C ALA A 280 -13.78 21.85 -13.49
N GLY A 281 -14.97 21.69 -14.07
CA GLY A 281 -15.22 20.77 -15.19
C GLY A 281 -14.90 19.30 -14.89
N THR A 282 -14.87 18.89 -13.62
CA THR A 282 -14.37 17.59 -13.16
C THR A 282 -15.50 16.76 -12.57
N THR A 283 -15.59 15.49 -12.99
CA THR A 283 -16.55 14.54 -12.43
C THR A 283 -16.03 13.95 -11.12
N TYR A 284 -16.87 13.97 -10.10
CA TYR A 284 -16.62 13.37 -8.78
C TYR A 284 -17.63 12.27 -8.51
N HIS A 285 -17.13 11.18 -7.92
CA HIS A 285 -17.89 10.13 -7.26
C HIS A 285 -18.13 10.52 -5.81
N TYR A 286 -19.33 10.27 -5.28
CA TYR A 286 -19.67 10.53 -3.88
C TYR A 286 -20.68 9.54 -3.32
N GLN A 287 -20.60 9.35 -2.01
CA GLN A 287 -21.50 8.52 -1.21
C GLN A 287 -21.96 9.28 0.03
N VAL A 288 -23.27 9.23 0.30
CA VAL A 288 -23.86 9.76 1.53
C VAL A 288 -23.93 8.65 2.57
N LYS A 289 -23.56 8.96 3.81
CA LYS A 289 -23.68 8.09 4.98
C LYS A 289 -24.35 8.85 6.12
N SER A 290 -25.10 8.13 6.96
CA SER A 290 -25.85 8.72 8.08
C SER A 290 -25.83 7.79 9.28
N LYS A 291 -25.69 8.34 10.48
CA LYS A 291 -25.65 7.63 11.75
C LYS A 291 -26.67 8.23 12.71
N ASP A 292 -27.61 7.44 13.21
CA ASP A 292 -28.55 7.89 14.23
C ASP A 292 -27.88 8.04 15.61
N SER A 293 -28.67 8.45 16.60
CA SER A 293 -28.21 8.66 17.97
C SER A 293 -27.92 7.37 18.74
N THR A 294 -28.42 6.23 18.26
CA THR A 294 -28.26 4.89 18.87
C THR A 294 -27.05 4.15 18.29
N GLY A 295 -26.52 4.63 17.17
CA GLY A 295 -25.26 4.23 16.56
C GLY A 295 -25.38 3.51 15.23
N ASN A 296 -26.59 3.29 14.70
CA ASN A 296 -26.79 2.55 13.46
C ASN A 296 -26.42 3.41 12.24
N ILE A 297 -25.69 2.84 11.29
CA ILE A 297 -25.15 3.56 10.13
C ILE A 297 -25.82 3.09 8.83
N GLY A 298 -26.46 4.03 8.13
CA GLY A 298 -26.97 3.87 6.78
C GLY A 298 -26.02 4.47 5.75
N SER A 299 -26.01 3.95 4.52
CA SER A 299 -25.25 4.50 3.40
C SER A 299 -26.03 4.36 2.10
N TYR A 300 -25.91 5.33 1.19
CA TYR A 300 -26.51 5.25 -0.14
C TYR A 300 -25.48 4.80 -1.17
N THR A 301 -25.90 4.36 -2.36
CA THR A 301 -24.98 3.93 -3.43
C THR A 301 -24.11 5.09 -3.93
N ASP A 302 -23.03 4.74 -4.63
CA ASP A 302 -22.23 5.73 -5.36
C ASP A 302 -23.11 6.55 -6.30
N ASN A 303 -22.87 7.86 -6.32
CA ASN A 303 -23.45 8.80 -7.26
C ASN A 303 -22.34 9.67 -7.82
N THR A 304 -22.61 10.36 -8.92
CA THR A 304 -21.67 11.32 -9.49
C THR A 304 -22.27 12.70 -9.63
N PHE A 305 -21.41 13.72 -9.60
CA PHE A 305 -21.72 15.06 -10.10
C PHE A 305 -20.51 15.59 -10.87
N THR A 306 -20.72 16.56 -11.74
CA THR A 306 -19.63 17.23 -12.46
C THR A 306 -19.68 18.72 -12.16
N THR A 307 -18.57 19.29 -11.71
CA THR A 307 -18.46 20.73 -11.47
C THR A 307 -18.61 21.50 -12.78
N THR A 308 -19.20 22.68 -12.73
CA THR A 308 -19.31 23.51 -13.92
C THR A 308 -17.92 23.99 -14.37
N GLY A 309 -17.70 24.14 -15.67
CA GLY A 309 -16.48 24.79 -16.14
C GLY A 309 -16.44 26.26 -15.70
N THR A 310 -15.24 26.84 -15.60
CA THR A 310 -15.10 28.29 -15.38
C THR A 310 -15.85 29.04 -16.48
N PRO A 311 -16.69 30.06 -16.16
CA PRO A 311 -17.31 30.89 -17.18
C PRO A 311 -16.22 31.49 -18.06
N ALA A 312 -16.30 31.30 -19.38
CA ALA A 312 -15.40 31.98 -20.31
C ALA A 312 -15.48 33.48 -20.04
N THR A 313 -14.35 34.11 -19.72
CA THR A 313 -14.27 35.57 -19.57
C THR A 313 -14.82 36.21 -20.85
N PRO A 314 -15.78 37.16 -20.79
CA PRO A 314 -16.21 37.88 -21.98
C PRO A 314 -14.98 38.53 -22.62
N ALA A 315 -14.76 38.24 -23.91
CA ALA A 315 -13.61 38.77 -24.65
C ALA A 315 -13.59 40.30 -24.51
N THR A 316 -12.48 40.83 -23.98
CA THR A 316 -12.25 42.27 -23.87
C THR A 316 -12.19 42.86 -25.29
N PRO A 317 -12.98 43.91 -25.62
CA PRO A 317 -12.92 44.54 -26.95
C PRO A 317 -11.53 45.12 -27.20
N ALA A 318 -10.99 44.86 -28.40
CA ALA A 318 -9.71 45.38 -28.85
C ALA A 318 -9.67 46.92 -28.75
N THR A 319 -8.68 47.44 -28.02
CA THR A 319 -8.45 48.89 -27.92
C THR A 319 -7.68 49.38 -29.16
N PRO A 320 -8.11 50.46 -29.85
CA PRO A 320 -7.42 50.99 -31.02
C PRO A 320 -6.13 51.76 -30.66
N ALA A 321 -5.22 51.82 -31.63
CA ALA A 321 -3.90 52.41 -31.54
C ALA A 321 -3.87 53.92 -31.17
N THR A 322 -2.78 54.26 -30.47
CA THR A 322 -2.36 55.58 -29.99
C THR A 322 -2.16 56.62 -31.10
N PRO A 323 -2.16 57.92 -30.75
CA PRO A 323 -0.92 58.68 -30.97
C PRO A 323 -0.54 59.65 -29.84
N GLY A 324 0.75 59.56 -29.44
CA GLY A 324 1.67 60.63 -29.00
C GLY A 324 1.28 61.60 -27.89
N VAL A 325 2.06 61.65 -26.80
CA VAL A 325 3.03 62.74 -26.51
C VAL A 325 3.97 62.41 -25.32
N THR A 326 5.17 62.97 -25.48
CA THR A 326 6.45 63.16 -24.76
C THR A 326 6.47 63.20 -23.21
N PRO A 327 7.62 62.92 -22.54
CA PRO A 327 7.71 62.41 -21.18
C PRO A 327 8.00 63.45 -20.10
N ALA A 328 7.58 63.15 -18.85
CA ALA A 328 8.11 63.75 -17.63
C ALA A 328 8.34 62.66 -16.57
N THR A 329 9.48 62.73 -15.89
CA THR A 329 9.97 61.84 -14.83
C THR A 329 10.54 62.76 -13.73
N PRO A 330 10.64 62.36 -12.45
CA PRO A 330 9.74 61.62 -11.57
C PRO A 330 9.37 62.45 -10.31
N ALA A 331 8.23 62.19 -9.69
CA ALA A 331 7.97 62.63 -8.31
C ALA A 331 7.91 61.42 -7.38
N THR A 332 8.81 61.43 -6.40
CA THR A 332 8.98 60.48 -5.31
C THR A 332 7.69 60.35 -4.49
N PRO A 333 7.24 59.13 -4.10
CA PRO A 333 6.13 58.99 -3.18
C PRO A 333 6.62 59.14 -1.73
N SER A 334 6.18 60.20 -1.05
CA SER A 334 6.21 60.29 0.41
C SER A 334 4.92 59.71 1.00
N THR A 335 5.08 58.58 1.71
CA THR A 335 4.45 58.28 3.00
C THR A 335 3.03 58.81 3.26
N GLY A 336 2.03 57.96 2.99
CA GLY A 336 0.71 58.02 3.61
C GLY A 336 0.46 56.70 4.31
N ALA A 337 0.85 56.61 5.58
CA ALA A 337 0.59 55.46 6.43
C ALA A 337 -0.92 55.29 6.67
N LEU A 338 -1.44 54.12 6.33
CA LEU A 338 -2.53 53.50 7.08
C LEU A 338 -1.93 52.29 7.78
N ALA A 339 -1.68 52.43 9.08
CA ALA A 339 -1.53 51.32 10.01
C ALA A 339 -2.69 51.41 11.01
N PRO A 340 -3.07 50.31 11.68
CA PRO A 340 -3.07 48.93 11.23
C PRO A 340 -4.49 48.35 11.38
N ALA A 341 -5.02 47.69 10.36
CA ALA A 341 -6.03 46.67 10.62
C ALA A 341 -5.26 45.48 11.18
N SER A 342 -5.47 45.19 12.46
CA SER A 342 -4.90 44.05 13.17
C SER A 342 -5.08 42.77 12.36
N ALA A 343 -4.00 42.31 11.73
CA ALA A 343 -3.94 40.96 11.18
C ALA A 343 -3.99 40.01 12.38
N ALA A 344 -5.16 39.47 12.65
CA ALA A 344 -5.29 38.33 13.54
C ALA A 344 -4.32 37.25 13.03
N ASN A 345 -3.34 36.96 13.88
CA ASN A 345 -2.27 36.01 13.74
C ASN A 345 -2.84 34.62 13.38
N LYS A 346 -3.07 34.36 12.09
CA LYS A 346 -3.52 33.06 11.61
C LYS A 346 -2.32 32.37 10.98
N THR A 347 -1.47 31.77 11.81
CA THR A 347 -0.76 30.50 11.59
C THR A 347 0.23 30.23 12.74
N GLY A 348 0.24 28.99 13.24
CA GLY A 348 0.96 28.57 14.46
C GLY A 348 2.46 28.30 14.30
N TYR A 349 3.21 29.12 13.54
CA TYR A 349 4.65 28.95 13.33
C TYR A 349 5.47 30.22 13.63
N THR A 350 6.79 30.08 13.80
CA THR A 350 7.74 31.18 14.05
C THR A 350 8.87 31.18 13.02
N LEU A 351 9.22 32.34 12.46
CA LEU A 351 10.39 32.48 11.60
C LEU A 351 11.66 32.74 12.42
N MET A 352 12.72 31.98 12.17
CA MET A 352 14.02 32.13 12.83
C MET A 352 15.17 32.15 11.83
N LYS A 353 16.24 32.89 12.15
CA LYS A 353 17.55 32.79 11.49
C LYS A 353 18.67 32.73 12.50
N ALA A 354 19.77 32.05 12.14
CA ALA A 354 20.97 32.05 12.97
C ALA A 354 21.72 33.39 12.82
N THR A 355 22.39 33.81 13.89
CA THR A 355 23.24 35.00 13.88
C THR A 355 24.33 34.85 12.82
N GLY A 356 24.39 35.79 11.87
CA GLY A 356 25.33 35.75 10.75
C GLY A 356 24.94 34.84 9.58
N SER A 357 23.78 34.16 9.63
CA SER A 357 23.25 33.40 8.50
C SER A 357 22.13 34.16 7.80
N ASN A 358 22.02 33.94 6.48
CA ASN A 358 20.89 34.38 5.66
C ASN A 358 19.79 33.32 5.55
N ASP A 359 20.03 32.11 6.05
CA ASP A 359 19.05 31.03 6.02
C ASP A 359 17.93 31.29 7.02
N ILE A 360 16.70 31.30 6.51
CA ILE A 360 15.50 31.49 7.30
C ILE A 360 14.82 30.14 7.47
N TRP A 361 14.29 29.90 8.67
CA TRP A 361 13.66 28.65 9.05
C TRP A 361 12.27 28.93 9.62
N VAL A 362 11.29 28.16 9.19
CA VAL A 362 9.99 28.04 9.86
C VAL A 362 10.14 27.08 11.03
N ILE A 363 9.71 27.48 12.21
CA ILE A 363 9.65 26.64 13.40
C ILE A 363 8.19 26.39 13.76
N GLN A 364 7.81 25.12 13.80
CA GLN A 364 6.44 24.70 14.12
C GLN A 364 6.46 23.32 14.76
N ASN A 365 5.72 23.16 15.86
CA ASN A 365 5.65 21.90 16.62
C ASN A 365 7.03 21.30 16.97
N GLY A 366 8.01 22.17 17.27
CA GLY A 366 9.37 21.72 17.61
C GLY A 366 10.22 21.24 16.42
N LEU A 367 9.72 21.40 15.19
CA LEU A 367 10.45 21.11 13.96
C LEU A 367 10.86 22.39 13.25
N LYS A 368 12.03 22.37 12.59
CA LYS A 368 12.49 23.43 11.70
C LYS A 368 12.39 23.01 10.23
N LEU A 369 11.94 23.93 9.38
CA LEU A 369 11.83 23.75 7.94
C LEU A 369 12.49 24.93 7.22
N PRO A 370 13.37 24.73 6.22
CA PRO A 370 14.03 25.84 5.53
C PRO A 370 13.04 26.62 4.66
N VAL A 371 13.14 27.94 4.69
CA VAL A 371 12.39 28.87 3.83
C VAL A 371 13.13 29.04 2.51
N ARG A 372 12.45 28.76 1.38
CA ARG A 372 13.04 28.87 0.04
C ARG A 372 12.88 30.25 -0.59
N SER A 373 11.80 30.94 -0.26
CA SER A 373 11.57 32.33 -0.68
C SER A 373 10.79 33.05 0.41
N ILE A 374 11.29 34.22 0.82
CA ILE A 374 10.60 35.06 1.81
C ILE A 374 9.33 35.70 1.21
N ASP A 375 9.25 35.83 -0.11
CA ASP A 375 8.08 36.38 -0.81
C ASP A 375 6.83 35.53 -0.61
N VAL A 376 7.02 34.24 -0.35
CA VAL A 376 5.98 33.28 0.03
C VAL A 376 5.25 33.71 1.31
N PHE A 377 5.91 34.47 2.19
CA PHE A 377 5.35 34.95 3.46
C PHE A 377 4.84 36.40 3.40
N ASN A 378 5.25 37.16 2.38
CA ASN A 378 4.87 38.57 2.21
C ASN A 378 3.35 38.76 1.98
N GLY A 379 2.66 37.77 1.39
CA GLY A 379 1.20 37.76 1.22
C GLY A 379 0.40 37.37 2.46
N SER A 380 1.06 36.90 3.54
CA SER A 380 0.42 36.40 4.77
C SER A 380 0.62 37.31 5.98
N GLY A 381 1.09 38.54 5.78
CA GLY A 381 1.32 39.51 6.86
C GLY A 381 2.66 39.39 7.59
N TYR A 382 3.56 38.50 7.15
CA TYR A 382 4.88 38.31 7.73
C TYR A 382 5.96 38.78 6.76
N GLY A 383 6.38 40.04 6.88
CA GLY A 383 7.57 40.56 6.21
C GLY A 383 8.86 40.27 7.00
N ALA A 384 10.00 40.77 6.51
CA ALA A 384 11.33 40.57 7.12
C ALA A 384 11.41 40.92 8.63
N ALA A 385 10.52 41.77 9.14
CA ALA A 385 10.42 42.15 10.56
C ALA A 385 9.95 41.01 11.49
N ALA A 386 9.34 39.94 10.96
CA ALA A 386 8.86 38.80 11.74
C ALA A 386 9.95 37.75 12.07
N ILE A 387 11.15 37.90 11.50
CA ILE A 387 12.24 36.91 11.62
C ILE A 387 13.00 37.13 12.94
N LYS A 388 12.95 36.15 13.84
CA LYS A 388 13.73 36.17 15.09
C LYS A 388 15.16 35.73 14.82
N THR A 389 16.14 36.51 15.28
CA THR A 389 17.55 36.11 15.22
C THR A 389 17.91 35.35 16.50
N VAL A 390 18.48 34.16 16.34
CA VAL A 390 18.90 33.27 17.45
C VAL A 390 20.34 32.83 17.28
N SER A 391 20.93 32.17 18.30
CA SER A 391 22.25 31.56 18.14
C SER A 391 22.18 30.35 17.21
N SER A 392 23.27 30.07 16.48
CA SER A 392 23.36 28.87 15.63
C SER A 392 23.18 27.59 16.44
N ALA A 393 23.64 27.56 17.69
CA ALA A 393 23.44 26.42 18.59
C ALA A 393 21.96 26.17 18.90
N SER A 394 21.20 27.23 19.21
CA SER A 394 19.76 27.14 19.49
C SER A 394 18.97 26.64 18.28
N LEU A 395 19.33 27.10 17.07
CA LEU A 395 18.66 26.69 15.84
C LEU A 395 19.04 25.27 15.42
N ASN A 396 20.28 24.84 15.68
CA ASN A 396 20.75 23.48 15.40
C ASN A 396 20.17 22.44 16.36
N ALA A 397 19.76 22.83 17.56
CA ALA A 397 19.07 21.96 18.51
C ALA A 397 17.64 21.60 18.08
N VAL A 398 17.01 22.39 17.19
CA VAL A 398 15.67 22.08 16.67
C VAL A 398 15.78 21.02 15.57
N SER A 399 14.99 19.95 15.71
CA SER A 399 14.94 18.85 14.73
C SER A 399 14.43 19.36 13.38
N THR A 400 15.05 18.94 12.27
CA THR A 400 14.57 19.29 10.93
C THR A 400 13.32 18.47 10.58
N ALA A 401 12.32 19.10 9.97
CA ALA A 401 11.16 18.41 9.40
C ALA A 401 11.60 17.58 8.19
N SER A 402 11.26 16.29 8.20
CA SER A 402 11.43 15.40 7.03
C SER A 402 10.12 15.21 6.27
N LEU A 403 8.98 15.56 6.88
CA LEU A 403 7.66 15.43 6.30
C LEU A 403 6.91 16.75 6.38
N ILE A 404 6.10 17.03 5.37
CA ILE A 404 5.26 18.22 5.31
C ILE A 404 3.87 17.88 4.81
N LYS A 405 2.88 18.63 5.27
CA LYS A 405 1.52 18.61 4.72
C LYS A 405 0.87 19.97 4.83
N ILE A 406 -0.23 20.18 4.11
CA ILE A 406 -1.07 21.37 4.30
C ILE A 406 -2.15 21.05 5.35
N GLU A 407 -2.52 22.05 6.13
CA GLU A 407 -3.66 21.95 7.06
C GLU A 407 -4.93 21.56 6.28
N ASP A 408 -5.72 20.63 6.81
CA ASP A 408 -6.92 20.08 6.19
C ASP A 408 -6.72 19.39 4.81
N ASN A 409 -5.47 19.18 4.39
CA ASN A 409 -5.11 18.34 3.25
C ASN A 409 -4.62 16.97 3.73
N PRO A 410 -5.15 15.85 3.21
CA PRO A 410 -4.70 14.50 3.58
C PRO A 410 -3.33 14.14 3.00
N ASP A 411 -2.86 14.84 1.97
CA ASP A 411 -1.60 14.54 1.30
C ASP A 411 -0.39 14.83 2.21
N VAL A 412 0.43 13.80 2.43
CA VAL A 412 1.71 13.91 3.13
C VAL A 412 2.83 13.82 2.11
N TYR A 413 3.82 14.69 2.26
CA TYR A 413 4.98 14.76 1.39
C TYR A 413 6.24 14.50 2.19
N LEU A 414 7.10 13.62 1.68
CA LEU A 414 8.46 13.45 2.17
C LEU A 414 9.38 14.48 1.51
N LEU A 415 10.29 15.04 2.30
CA LEU A 415 11.33 15.95 1.85
C LEU A 415 12.67 15.23 1.75
N GLU A 416 13.21 15.15 0.54
CA GLU A 416 14.51 14.54 0.25
C GLU A 416 15.24 15.38 -0.80
N ASN A 417 16.52 15.67 -0.56
CA ASN A 417 17.38 16.44 -1.48
C ASN A 417 16.78 17.79 -1.94
N ASN A 418 16.03 18.46 -1.05
CA ASN A 418 15.29 19.71 -1.29
C ASN A 418 14.04 19.58 -2.16
N PHE A 419 13.66 18.37 -2.57
CA PHE A 419 12.43 18.09 -3.30
C PHE A 419 11.33 17.57 -2.38
N ARG A 420 10.08 17.81 -2.78
CA ARG A 420 8.91 17.14 -2.20
C ARG A 420 8.53 15.91 -3.02
N ARG A 421 8.17 14.84 -2.32
CA ARG A 421 7.65 13.61 -2.91
C ARG A 421 6.35 13.25 -2.21
N LYS A 422 5.25 13.20 -2.96
CA LYS A 422 3.94 12.85 -2.41
C LYS A 422 3.94 11.37 -2.05
N LEU A 423 3.56 11.04 -0.82
CA LEU A 423 3.32 9.67 -0.40
C LEU A 423 1.89 9.32 -0.82
N ALA A 424 1.75 8.40 -1.78
CA ALA A 424 0.46 8.10 -2.39
C ALA A 424 -0.50 7.33 -1.44
N SER A 425 0.03 6.70 -0.39
CA SER A 425 -0.76 5.93 0.57
C SER A 425 -0.08 5.82 1.94
N ILE A 426 -0.85 5.37 2.94
CA ILE A 426 -0.36 5.11 4.30
C ILE A 426 0.57 3.89 4.35
N GLU A 427 0.39 2.92 3.46
CA GLU A 427 1.27 1.77 3.34
C GLU A 427 2.69 2.20 2.94
N ILE A 428 2.81 3.14 2.01
CA ILE A 428 4.12 3.73 1.64
C ILE A 428 4.74 4.44 2.83
N PHE A 429 3.95 5.21 3.58
CA PHE A 429 4.41 5.89 4.79
C PHE A 429 4.99 4.91 5.83
N ASN A 430 4.28 3.81 6.07
CA ASN A 430 4.69 2.77 7.01
C ASN A 430 5.92 1.99 6.50
N GLU A 431 6.00 1.72 5.21
CA GLU A 431 7.11 0.98 4.57
C GLU A 431 8.44 1.73 4.72
N TYR A 432 8.43 3.06 4.55
CA TYR A 432 9.61 3.89 4.83
C TYR A 432 9.86 4.13 6.33
N LYS A 433 9.04 3.53 7.22
CA LYS A 433 9.13 3.67 8.68
C LYS A 433 9.11 5.13 9.12
N LEU A 434 8.26 5.92 8.47
CA LEU A 434 8.17 7.36 8.70
C LEU A 434 7.38 7.63 9.99
N ASP A 435 7.72 8.73 10.65
CA ASP A 435 7.15 9.11 11.94
C ASP A 435 6.18 10.27 11.78
N TRP A 436 4.93 10.06 12.21
CA TRP A 436 3.87 11.08 12.18
C TRP A 436 4.23 12.34 12.96
N ASN A 437 5.09 12.23 13.98
CA ASN A 437 5.58 13.37 14.77
C ASN A 437 6.62 14.22 14.03
N LYS A 438 7.12 13.76 12.88
CA LYS A 438 8.06 14.50 12.02
C LYS A 438 7.35 15.31 10.92
N ILE A 439 6.01 15.36 10.94
CA ILE A 439 5.20 16.15 10.00
C ILE A 439 5.10 17.60 10.47
N SER A 440 5.52 18.52 9.60
CA SER A 440 5.26 19.95 9.73
C SER A 440 4.04 20.36 8.91
N ILE A 441 3.10 21.09 9.52
CA ILE A 441 1.86 21.55 8.87
C ILE A 441 2.09 22.95 8.31
N ILE A 442 2.22 23.08 7.00
CA ILE A 442 2.61 24.33 6.34
C ILE A 442 1.49 24.89 5.46
N SER A 443 1.60 26.16 5.07
CA SER A 443 0.65 26.77 4.14
C SER A 443 0.91 26.34 2.69
N GLN A 444 -0.10 26.48 1.84
CA GLN A 444 -0.01 26.20 0.40
C GLN A 444 1.19 26.90 -0.27
N PRO A 445 1.44 28.20 -0.06
CA PRO A 445 2.60 28.86 -0.67
C PRO A 445 3.94 28.26 -0.23
N VAL A 446 4.04 27.81 1.03
CA VAL A 446 5.28 27.22 1.57
C VAL A 446 5.54 25.85 0.96
N ILE A 447 4.52 25.01 0.81
CA ILE A 447 4.70 23.70 0.18
C ILE A 447 5.10 23.85 -1.28
N ASP A 448 4.56 24.85 -2.00
CA ASP A 448 4.83 25.10 -3.42
C ASP A 448 6.23 25.64 -3.69
N SER A 449 6.90 26.14 -2.64
CA SER A 449 8.31 26.48 -2.69
C SER A 449 9.24 25.25 -2.77
N PHE A 450 8.73 24.05 -2.45
CA PHE A 450 9.43 22.78 -2.67
C PHE A 450 9.00 22.18 -4.01
N SER A 451 9.93 22.15 -4.95
CA SER A 451 9.70 21.48 -6.24
C SER A 451 9.53 19.99 -6.04
N TYR A 452 8.73 19.33 -6.89
CA TYR A 452 8.71 17.87 -6.89
C TYR A 452 10.02 17.30 -7.43
N ALA A 453 10.36 16.09 -7.00
CA ALA A 453 11.54 15.41 -7.49
C ALA A 453 11.43 15.10 -8.99
N PRO A 454 12.45 15.45 -9.79
CA PRO A 454 12.40 15.24 -11.23
C PRO A 454 12.87 13.84 -11.66
N ILE A 455 13.63 13.14 -10.81
CA ILE A 455 14.26 11.86 -11.16
C ILE A 455 14.17 10.84 -10.02
N TYR A 456 13.90 9.60 -10.39
CA TYR A 456 13.63 8.49 -9.47
C TYR A 456 14.47 7.26 -9.82
N LYS A 457 14.78 6.45 -8.81
CA LYS A 457 15.44 5.16 -8.97
C LYS A 457 14.57 4.05 -8.40
N HIS A 458 14.35 3.01 -9.18
CA HIS A 458 13.66 1.80 -8.76
C HIS A 458 14.49 0.58 -9.19
N GLY A 459 14.94 -0.23 -8.22
CA GLY A 459 15.93 -1.27 -8.47
C GLY A 459 17.22 -0.71 -9.08
N PHE A 460 17.59 -1.19 -10.27
CA PHE A 460 18.73 -0.68 -11.06
C PHE A 460 18.35 0.35 -12.12
N ASP A 461 17.05 0.60 -12.29
CA ASP A 461 16.52 1.46 -13.33
C ASP A 461 16.35 2.90 -12.86
N LEU A 462 16.52 3.85 -13.79
CA LEU A 462 16.40 5.28 -13.57
C LEU A 462 15.20 5.81 -14.36
N TYR A 463 14.47 6.75 -13.76
CA TYR A 463 13.26 7.32 -14.34
C TYR A 463 13.26 8.84 -14.24
N TRP A 464 12.74 9.52 -15.26
CA TRP A 464 12.36 10.93 -15.21
C TRP A 464 10.86 11.06 -14.98
N ARG A 465 10.46 11.99 -14.12
CA ARG A 465 9.05 12.30 -13.88
C ARG A 465 8.64 13.54 -14.68
N ASP A 466 7.62 13.39 -15.50
CA ASP A 466 7.05 14.50 -16.25
C ASP A 466 6.06 15.34 -15.42
N ALA A 467 5.47 16.37 -16.03
CA ALA A 467 4.48 17.22 -15.38
C ALA A 467 3.16 16.50 -15.07
N GLY A 468 2.85 15.41 -15.78
CA GLY A 468 1.68 14.55 -15.56
C GLY A 468 1.89 13.48 -14.49
N ASN A 469 3.03 13.48 -13.79
CA ASN A 469 3.43 12.48 -12.80
C ASN A 469 3.66 11.07 -13.40
N ILE A 470 4.02 11.02 -14.69
CA ILE A 470 4.38 9.80 -15.40
C ILE A 470 5.90 9.61 -15.33
N LEU A 471 6.32 8.39 -15.02
CA LEU A 471 7.73 7.98 -15.00
C LEU A 471 8.15 7.45 -16.36
N HIS A 472 9.18 8.03 -16.94
CA HIS A 472 9.79 7.60 -18.20
C HIS A 472 11.17 7.01 -17.92
N LYS A 473 11.39 5.77 -18.36
CA LYS A 473 12.64 5.07 -18.11
C LYS A 473 13.79 5.68 -18.93
N PHE A 474 14.96 5.84 -18.31
CA PHE A 474 16.20 6.09 -19.03
C PHE A 474 16.77 4.77 -19.57
N PRO A 475 17.11 4.67 -20.87
CA PRO A 475 17.67 3.45 -21.45
C PRO A 475 19.02 3.08 -20.85
N THR A 476 19.85 4.08 -20.55
CA THR A 476 21.22 3.92 -20.07
C THR A 476 21.63 5.10 -19.19
N MET A 477 22.65 4.90 -18.34
CA MET A 477 23.28 5.96 -17.55
C MET A 477 23.90 7.07 -18.43
N ALA A 478 24.32 6.73 -19.66
CA ALA A 478 24.86 7.70 -20.61
C ALA A 478 23.80 8.73 -21.02
N ILE A 479 22.55 8.30 -21.27
CA ILE A 479 21.44 9.21 -21.63
C ILE A 479 21.02 10.05 -20.43
N PHE A 480 20.95 9.45 -19.23
CA PHE A 480 20.69 10.17 -17.99
C PHE A 480 21.68 11.34 -17.80
N THR A 481 22.97 11.07 -17.99
CA THR A 481 24.03 12.08 -17.86
C THR A 481 23.99 13.10 -19.00
N ALA A 482 23.73 12.68 -20.24
CA ALA A 482 23.66 13.56 -21.41
C ALA A 482 22.50 14.56 -21.34
N LYS A 483 21.39 14.22 -20.69
CA LYS A 483 20.28 15.15 -20.42
C LYS A 483 20.56 16.10 -19.25
N GLY A 484 21.74 16.03 -18.65
CA GLY A 484 22.20 16.93 -17.59
C GLY A 484 21.71 16.60 -16.19
N TYR A 485 21.12 15.41 -15.98
CA TYR A 485 20.67 15.00 -14.66
C TYR A 485 21.84 14.56 -13.78
N ASN A 486 21.78 14.93 -12.50
CA ASN A 486 22.78 14.58 -11.51
C ASN A 486 22.28 13.45 -10.62
N ILE A 487 23.09 12.41 -10.43
CA ILE A 487 22.74 11.28 -9.56
C ILE A 487 22.52 11.69 -8.10
N ARG A 488 23.00 12.87 -7.68
CA ARG A 488 22.78 13.41 -6.33
C ARG A 488 21.33 13.87 -6.10
N ASP A 489 20.59 14.15 -7.17
CA ASP A 489 19.18 14.57 -7.11
C ASP A 489 18.22 13.37 -7.25
N LEU A 490 18.78 12.17 -7.43
CA LEU A 490 18.05 10.93 -7.64
C LEU A 490 17.37 10.46 -6.36
N ILE A 491 16.06 10.26 -6.41
CA ILE A 491 15.30 9.76 -5.26
C ILE A 491 15.02 8.26 -5.42
N PRO A 492 15.52 7.40 -4.51
CA PRO A 492 15.17 5.99 -4.52
C PRO A 492 13.72 5.80 -4.09
N VAL A 493 13.00 4.93 -4.81
CA VAL A 493 11.65 4.49 -4.45
C VAL A 493 11.59 2.98 -4.34
N ASN A 494 10.85 2.48 -3.36
CA ASN A 494 10.57 1.06 -3.18
C ASN A 494 9.50 0.57 -4.18
N ASP A 495 9.29 -0.75 -4.24
CA ASP A 495 8.34 -1.37 -5.17
C ASP A 495 6.92 -0.83 -4.98
N LEU A 496 6.49 -0.70 -3.73
CA LEU A 496 5.14 -0.25 -3.38
C LEU A 496 4.88 1.16 -3.87
N GLU A 497 5.81 2.08 -3.66
CA GLU A 497 5.68 3.45 -4.15
C GLU A 497 5.84 3.52 -5.67
N PHE A 498 6.75 2.75 -6.26
CA PHE A 498 6.92 2.72 -7.72
C PHE A 498 5.61 2.36 -8.43
N THR A 499 4.84 1.40 -7.89
CA THR A 499 3.53 1.00 -8.45
C THR A 499 2.45 2.09 -8.39
N SER A 500 2.65 3.15 -7.60
CA SER A 500 1.73 4.30 -7.56
C SER A 500 1.93 5.27 -8.74
N PHE A 501 3.05 5.17 -9.46
CA PHE A 501 3.30 5.97 -10.66
C PHE A 501 2.78 5.27 -11.90
N SER A 502 2.31 6.07 -12.86
CA SER A 502 2.14 5.58 -14.23
C SER A 502 3.51 5.55 -14.92
N VAL A 503 3.82 4.48 -15.65
CA VAL A 503 5.07 4.37 -16.42
C VAL A 503 4.77 4.60 -17.89
N GLY A 504 5.39 5.63 -18.46
CA GLY A 504 5.23 6.03 -19.85
C GLY A 504 6.28 5.41 -20.77
N GLU A 505 6.27 5.83 -22.03
CA GLU A 505 7.28 5.39 -23.00
C GLU A 505 8.70 5.76 -22.56
N GLN A 506 9.66 4.94 -22.97
CA GLN A 506 11.06 5.14 -22.69
C GLN A 506 11.61 6.40 -23.36
N ILE A 507 12.53 7.08 -22.69
CA ILE A 507 13.14 8.31 -23.21
C ILE A 507 14.15 7.96 -24.30
N ASN A 508 14.03 8.60 -25.47
CA ASN A 508 15.01 8.48 -26.56
C ASN A 508 16.25 9.36 -26.35
#